data_AF-A0A2S7JS95-F1
#
_entry.id   AF-A0A2S7JS95-F1
#
_cell.length_a   1.000
_cell.length_b   1.000
_cell.length_c   1.000
_cell.angle_alpha   90.00
_cell.angle_beta   90.00
_cell.angle_gamma   90.00
#
_symmetry.space_group_name_H-M   'P 1'
#
loop_
_entity.id
_entity.type
_entity.pdbx_description
1 polymer ?
#
loop_
_entity_poly.entity_id
_entity_poly.type
_entity_poly.pdbx_seq_one_letter_code
_entity_poly.pdbx_strand_id
1 'polypeptide(L)'
;MKKRGPKRKVWNPAFNPVRSAVFAQRFTGSKTIISIESYSALQELKTGQISLVSLQVLIGLVGTAMRLAKMGIGPEVIEACEAAQKAIRAIQFAKGEATMEQIQAVVEVFDWHQAQLEAASPSEFASACAPFCELIPE
;
A
#
# COMPACT_ATOMS: atom_id res chain seq x y z
N MET A 1 26.39 -4.89 38.27
CA MET A 1 25.15 -4.91 37.45
C MET A 1 25.12 -3.69 36.53
N LYS A 2 25.16 -3.87 35.20
CA LYS A 2 25.02 -2.75 34.25
C LYS A 2 23.58 -2.24 34.27
N LYS A 3 23.36 -0.99 34.71
CA LYS A 3 22.06 -0.31 34.61
C LYS A 3 21.69 -0.21 33.12
N ARG A 4 20.64 -0.92 32.69
CA ARG A 4 20.05 -0.71 31.36
C ARG A 4 19.51 0.72 31.34
N GLY A 5 20.13 1.61 30.56
CA GLY A 5 19.65 2.97 30.38
C GLY A 5 18.21 2.98 29.87
N PRO A 6 17.46 4.08 30.05
CA PRO A 6 16.08 4.15 29.61
C PRO A 6 16.00 3.85 28.12
N LYS A 7 15.14 2.91 27.72
CA LYS A 7 14.82 2.63 26.31
C LYS A 7 14.10 3.86 25.75
N ARG A 8 14.87 4.85 25.29
CA ARG A 8 14.31 6.02 24.59
C ARG A 8 13.74 5.54 23.27
N LYS A 9 12.52 5.98 22.94
CA LYS A 9 11.91 5.75 21.64
C LYS A 9 12.75 6.51 20.61
N VAL A 10 13.63 5.81 19.89
CA VAL A 10 14.44 6.39 18.82
C VAL A 10 13.51 6.60 17.64
N TRP A 11 13.26 7.86 17.29
CA TRP A 11 12.54 8.17 16.06
C TRP A 11 13.41 7.75 14.88
N ASN A 12 12.81 7.02 13.93
CA ASN A 12 13.48 6.69 12.68
C ASN A 12 13.74 8.02 11.94
N PRO A 13 14.99 8.46 11.76
CA PRO A 13 15.29 9.72 11.09
C PRO A 13 14.89 9.73 9.61
N ALA A 14 14.68 8.55 9.01
CA ALA A 14 14.12 8.44 7.66
C ALA A 14 12.61 8.65 7.59
N PHE A 15 11.90 8.63 8.73
CA PHE A 15 10.47 8.87 8.78
C PHE A 15 10.23 10.35 9.05
N ASN A 16 9.73 11.09 8.04
CA ASN A 16 9.44 12.52 8.15
C ASN A 16 7.97 12.75 8.56
N PRO A 17 7.66 12.99 9.85
CA PRO A 17 6.29 13.09 10.34
C PRO A 17 5.54 14.31 9.79
N VAL A 18 6.24 15.42 9.50
CA VAL A 18 5.62 16.63 8.93
C VAL A 18 5.19 16.36 7.50
N ARG A 19 6.05 15.70 6.70
CA ARG A 19 5.70 15.29 5.34
C ARG A 19 4.54 14.30 5.32
N SER A 20 4.54 13.30 6.21
CA SER A 20 3.43 12.36 6.35
C SER A 20 2.11 13.05 6.74
N ALA A 21 2.16 14.05 7.62
CA ALA A 21 0.98 14.81 8.04
C ALA A 21 0.42 15.72 6.94
N VAL A 22 1.30 16.43 6.21
CA VAL A 22 0.93 17.27 5.06
C VAL A 22 0.37 16.42 3.93
N PHE A 23 0.93 15.22 3.68
CA PHE A 23 0.38 14.28 2.71
C PHE A 23 -0.96 13.68 3.16
N ALA A 24 -1.13 13.34 4.44
CA ALA A 24 -2.41 12.89 4.97
C ALA A 24 -3.51 13.95 4.74
N GLN A 25 -3.18 15.25 4.87
CA GLN A 25 -4.07 16.37 4.49
C GLN A 25 -4.28 16.53 2.98
N ARG A 26 -3.35 16.07 2.13
CA ARG A 26 -3.56 16.06 0.67
C ARG A 26 -4.59 14.98 0.27
N PHE A 27 -4.62 13.86 1.00
CA PHE A 27 -5.56 12.76 0.77
C PHE A 27 -6.90 12.90 1.48
N THR A 28 -7.09 13.90 2.35
CA THR A 28 -8.42 14.29 2.80
C THR A 28 -9.33 14.77 1.66
N GLY A 29 -8.80 14.95 0.43
CA GLY A 29 -9.53 15.45 -0.72
C GLY A 29 -10.14 14.43 -1.69
N SER A 30 -9.60 13.22 -1.91
CA SER A 30 -10.20 12.33 -2.90
C SER A 30 -9.71 10.88 -2.84
N LYS A 31 -10.51 9.97 -2.25
CA LYS A 31 -10.38 8.51 -2.43
C LYS A 31 -10.30 8.13 -3.93
N THR A 32 -10.86 8.98 -4.80
CA THR A 32 -10.95 8.81 -6.24
C THR A 32 -9.60 8.91 -6.97
N ILE A 33 -8.64 9.71 -6.49
CA ILE A 33 -7.34 9.82 -7.17
C ILE A 33 -6.54 8.53 -7.00
N ILE A 34 -6.48 8.02 -5.76
CA ILE A 34 -5.79 6.76 -5.45
C ILE A 34 -6.43 5.59 -6.20
N SER A 35 -7.77 5.57 -6.33
CA SER A 35 -8.44 4.51 -7.07
C SER A 35 -8.13 4.55 -8.57
N ILE A 36 -8.05 5.74 -9.18
CA ILE A 36 -7.68 5.90 -10.59
C ILE A 36 -6.25 5.44 -10.85
N GLU A 37 -5.29 5.89 -10.04
CA GLU A 37 -3.88 5.52 -10.19
C GLU A 37 -3.67 4.02 -9.98
N SER A 38 -4.29 3.46 -8.94
CA SER A 38 -4.24 2.03 -8.66
C SER A 38 -4.85 1.21 -9.79
N TYR A 39 -5.96 1.68 -10.37
CA TYR A 39 -6.59 1.02 -11.52
C TYR A 39 -5.69 1.09 -12.76
N SER A 40 -5.07 2.23 -13.04
CA SER A 40 -4.12 2.40 -14.14
C SER A 40 -2.94 1.44 -14.00
N ALA A 41 -2.32 1.37 -12.82
CA ALA A 41 -1.21 0.46 -12.54
C ALA A 41 -1.61 -1.01 -12.68
N LEU A 42 -2.85 -1.36 -12.31
CA LEU A 42 -3.39 -2.71 -12.46
C LEU A 42 -3.69 -3.07 -13.92
N GLN A 43 -4.14 -2.11 -14.73
CA GLN A 43 -4.29 -2.32 -16.17
C GLN A 43 -2.95 -2.54 -16.86
N GLU A 44 -1.91 -1.79 -16.45
CA GLU A 44 -0.55 -2.01 -16.91
C GLU A 44 -0.09 -3.43 -16.53
N LEU A 45 -0.25 -3.83 -15.26
CA LEU A 45 0.09 -5.18 -14.79
C LEU A 45 -0.60 -6.28 -15.61
N LYS A 46 -1.87 -6.10 -15.98
CA LYS A 46 -2.64 -7.07 -16.79
C LYS A 46 -2.07 -7.30 -18.19
N THR A 47 -1.26 -6.37 -18.71
CA THR A 47 -0.55 -6.57 -19.99
C THR A 47 0.64 -7.52 -19.88
N GLY A 48 1.01 -7.94 -18.66
CA GLY A 48 2.14 -8.84 -18.39
C GLY A 48 3.47 -8.11 -18.19
N GLN A 49 3.52 -6.79 -18.41
CA GLN A 49 4.65 -5.93 -18.08
C GLN A 49 4.19 -4.74 -17.24
N ILE A 50 5.02 -4.31 -16.30
CA ILE A 50 4.74 -3.15 -15.46
C ILE A 50 5.98 -2.28 -15.23
N SER A 51 5.79 -0.97 -15.30
CA SER A 51 6.80 0.02 -14.94
C SER A 51 7.10 0.01 -13.44
N LEU A 52 8.30 0.47 -13.07
CA LEU A 52 8.71 0.57 -11.66
C LEU A 52 7.82 1.54 -10.87
N VAL A 53 7.31 2.58 -11.52
CA VAL A 53 6.42 3.58 -10.90
C VAL A 53 5.07 2.94 -10.58
N SER A 54 4.44 2.28 -11.55
CA SER A 54 3.18 1.57 -11.32
C SER A 54 3.33 0.44 -10.31
N LEU A 55 4.48 -0.24 -10.27
CA LEU A 55 4.77 -1.23 -9.24
C LEU A 55 4.83 -0.62 -7.83
N GLN A 56 5.38 0.59 -7.68
CA GLN A 56 5.38 1.32 -6.40
C GLN A 56 3.95 1.69 -5.96
N VAL A 57 3.09 2.09 -6.88
CA VAL A 57 1.66 2.34 -6.61
C VAL A 57 0.98 1.07 -6.08
N LEU A 58 1.22 -0.09 -6.71
CA LEU A 58 0.67 -1.38 -6.26
C LEU A 58 1.22 -1.81 -4.89
N ILE A 59 2.50 -1.55 -4.60
CA ILE A 59 3.06 -1.75 -3.26
C ILE A 59 2.32 -0.89 -2.23
N GLY A 60 2.04 0.37 -2.59
CA GLY A 60 1.23 1.26 -1.79
C GLY A 60 -0.15 0.66 -1.51
N LEU A 61 -0.89 0.27 -2.56
CA LEU A 61 -2.22 -0.34 -2.44
C LEU A 61 -2.23 -1.59 -1.55
N VAL A 62 -1.30 -2.52 -1.74
CA VAL A 62 -1.23 -3.74 -0.92
C VAL A 62 -0.87 -3.39 0.53
N GLY A 63 0.02 -2.42 0.72
CA GLY A 63 0.42 -1.94 2.04
C GLY A 63 -0.71 -1.26 2.80
N THR A 64 -1.50 -0.42 2.13
CA THR A 64 -2.66 0.26 2.71
C THR A 64 -3.76 -0.74 3.06
N ALA A 65 -4.08 -1.67 2.16
CA ALA A 65 -5.06 -2.72 2.41
C ALA A 65 -4.69 -3.59 3.63
N MET A 66 -3.42 -3.99 3.73
CA MET A 66 -2.93 -4.76 4.89
C MET A 66 -3.01 -3.96 6.20
N ARG A 67 -2.79 -2.64 6.16
CA ARG A 67 -2.93 -1.79 7.34
C ARG A 67 -4.38 -1.61 7.77
N LEU A 68 -5.29 -1.38 6.82
CA LEU A 68 -6.72 -1.31 7.10
C LEU A 68 -7.21 -2.60 7.74
N ALA A 69 -6.78 -3.75 7.21
CA ALA A 69 -7.08 -5.06 7.78
C ALA A 69 -6.60 -5.20 9.23
N LYS A 70 -5.38 -4.75 9.52
CA LYS A 70 -4.81 -4.73 10.89
C LYS A 70 -5.52 -3.75 11.84
N MET A 71 -6.21 -2.75 11.30
CA MET A 71 -7.07 -1.83 12.05
C MET A 71 -8.48 -2.41 12.26
N GLY A 72 -8.77 -3.59 11.72
CA GLY A 72 -10.06 -4.27 11.84
C GLY A 72 -11.02 -4.03 10.66
N ILE A 73 -10.58 -3.35 9.61
CA ILE A 73 -11.41 -3.05 8.42
C ILE A 73 -11.09 -4.06 7.33
N GLY A 74 -12.00 -5.00 7.10
CA GLY A 74 -11.81 -6.09 6.14
C GLY A 74 -10.61 -6.99 6.48
N PRO A 75 -10.57 -7.64 7.66
CA PRO A 75 -9.46 -8.50 8.10
C PRO A 75 -9.21 -9.70 7.19
N GLU A 76 -10.20 -10.13 6.42
CA GLU A 76 -10.13 -11.25 5.46
C GLU A 76 -9.13 -11.01 4.32
N VAL A 77 -8.81 -9.76 3.98
CA VAL A 77 -7.82 -9.45 2.93
C VAL A 77 -6.38 -9.83 3.30
N ILE A 78 -6.09 -10.16 4.57
CA ILE A 78 -4.71 -10.38 5.03
C ILE A 78 -4.01 -11.48 4.20
N GLU A 79 -4.70 -12.59 3.95
CA GLU A 79 -4.14 -13.70 3.17
C GLU A 79 -3.85 -13.27 1.72
N ALA A 80 -4.80 -12.55 1.10
CA ALA A 80 -4.62 -11.98 -0.24
C ALA A 80 -3.46 -10.98 -0.28
N CYS A 81 -3.31 -10.13 0.73
CA CYS A 81 -2.20 -9.19 0.84
C CYS A 81 -0.84 -9.90 0.93
N GLU A 82 -0.75 -11.01 1.66
CA GLU A 82 0.50 -11.79 1.76
C GLU A 82 0.84 -12.46 0.42
N ALA A 83 -0.15 -13.00 -0.29
CA ALA A 83 0.03 -13.53 -1.63
C ALA A 83 0.49 -12.44 -2.61
N ALA A 84 -0.17 -11.29 -2.62
CA ALA A 84 0.18 -10.15 -3.46
C ALA A 84 1.58 -9.60 -3.14
N GLN A 85 1.99 -9.54 -1.87
CA GLN A 85 3.36 -9.13 -1.52
C GLN A 85 4.42 -10.08 -2.07
N LYS A 86 4.16 -11.39 -2.05
CA LYS A 86 5.05 -12.38 -2.67
C LYS A 86 5.08 -12.22 -4.19
N ALA A 87 3.92 -12.02 -4.82
CA ALA A 87 3.79 -11.79 -6.25
C ALA A 87 4.55 -10.53 -6.70
N ILE A 88 4.33 -9.39 -6.04
CA ILE A 88 5.01 -8.12 -6.33
C ILE A 88 6.53 -8.24 -6.22
N ARG A 89 7.04 -8.94 -5.19
CA ARG A 89 8.48 -9.18 -5.06
C ARG A 89 9.02 -10.01 -6.23
N ALA A 90 8.30 -11.06 -6.62
CA ALA A 90 8.68 -11.89 -7.76
C ALA A 90 8.69 -11.07 -9.07
N ILE A 91 7.67 -10.24 -9.31
CA ILE A 91 7.59 -9.31 -10.45
C ILE A 91 8.78 -8.34 -10.43
N GLN A 92 9.13 -7.80 -9.26
CA GLN A 92 10.28 -6.91 -9.11
C GLN A 92 11.60 -7.60 -9.48
N PHE A 93 11.80 -8.86 -9.05
CA PHE A 93 12.97 -9.66 -9.44
C PHE A 93 12.99 -9.98 -10.93
N ALA A 94 11.82 -10.21 -11.53
CA ALA A 94 11.63 -10.43 -12.96
C ALA A 94 11.62 -9.13 -13.78
N LYS A 95 12.03 -7.99 -13.18
CA LYS A 95 12.12 -6.67 -13.85
C LYS A 95 10.79 -6.21 -14.50
N GLY A 96 9.67 -6.53 -13.86
CA GLY A 96 8.34 -6.09 -14.30
C GLY A 96 7.57 -7.11 -15.11
N GLU A 97 8.14 -8.29 -15.42
CA GLU A 97 7.39 -9.38 -16.03
C GLU A 97 6.52 -10.09 -15.00
N ALA A 98 5.23 -10.26 -15.31
CA ALA A 98 4.25 -10.85 -14.42
C ALA A 98 3.58 -12.09 -15.02
N THR A 99 3.45 -13.14 -14.21
CA THR A 99 2.66 -14.33 -14.58
C THR A 99 1.17 -14.14 -14.26
N MET A 100 0.30 -14.92 -14.89
CA MET A 100 -1.16 -14.83 -14.65
C MET A 100 -1.52 -14.99 -13.17
N GLU A 101 -0.87 -15.92 -12.46
CA GLU A 101 -1.09 -16.14 -11.02
C GLU A 101 -0.69 -14.91 -10.19
N GLN A 102 0.43 -14.27 -10.54
CA GLN A 102 0.89 -13.05 -9.86
C GLN A 102 -0.06 -11.87 -10.11
N ILE A 103 -0.58 -11.76 -11.33
CA ILE A 103 -1.59 -10.75 -11.69
C ILE A 103 -2.86 -10.98 -10.87
N GLN A 104 -3.36 -12.22 -10.82
CA GLN A 104 -4.57 -12.57 -10.06
C GLN A 104 -4.44 -12.26 -8.57
N ALA A 105 -3.29 -12.57 -7.95
CA ALA A 105 -3.05 -12.26 -6.55
C ALA A 105 -3.15 -10.75 -6.25
N VAL A 106 -2.68 -9.90 -7.16
CA VAL A 106 -2.77 -8.43 -6.99
C VAL A 106 -4.20 -7.93 -7.28
N VAL A 107 -4.88 -8.50 -8.27
CA VAL A 107 -6.28 -8.16 -8.59
C VAL A 107 -7.20 -8.46 -7.41
N GLU A 108 -7.01 -9.59 -6.74
CA GLU A 108 -7.80 -9.95 -5.57
C GLU A 108 -7.69 -8.90 -4.46
N VAL A 109 -6.47 -8.41 -4.17
CA VAL A 109 -6.29 -7.34 -3.18
C VAL A 109 -6.93 -6.03 -3.62
N PHE A 110 -6.91 -5.72 -4.92
CA PHE A 110 -7.57 -4.53 -5.45
C PHE A 110 -9.08 -4.55 -5.17
N ASP A 111 -9.74 -5.68 -5.40
CA ASP A 111 -11.18 -5.83 -5.17
C ASP A 111 -11.53 -5.66 -3.70
N TRP A 112 -10.76 -6.29 -2.80
CA TRP A 112 -10.90 -6.07 -1.36
C TRP A 112 -10.63 -4.63 -0.95
N HIS A 113 -9.63 -3.99 -1.55
CA HIS A 113 -9.30 -2.60 -1.24
C HIS A 113 -10.43 -1.64 -1.60
N GLN A 114 -11.15 -1.88 -2.71
CA GLN A 114 -12.36 -1.11 -3.05
C GLN A 114 -13.44 -1.26 -1.97
N ALA A 115 -13.70 -2.48 -1.48
CA ALA A 115 -14.63 -2.69 -0.38
C ALA A 115 -14.18 -1.99 0.91
N GLN A 116 -12.88 -2.04 1.23
CA GLN A 116 -12.32 -1.32 2.37
C GLN A 116 -12.42 0.21 2.23
N LEU A 117 -12.31 0.75 1.02
CA LEU A 117 -12.48 2.18 0.75
C LEU A 117 -13.90 2.66 1.07
N GLU A 118 -14.91 1.84 0.84
CA GLU A 118 -16.29 2.15 1.20
C GLU A 118 -16.52 2.08 2.71
N ALA A 119 -15.93 1.07 3.37
CA ALA A 119 -16.09 0.85 4.81
C ALA A 119 -15.28 1.81 5.69
N ALA A 120 -14.09 2.23 5.26
CA ALA A 120 -13.18 3.04 6.08
C ALA A 120 -13.59 4.51 6.15
N SER A 121 -13.55 5.07 7.36
CA SER A 121 -13.67 6.52 7.54
C SER A 121 -12.47 7.25 6.91
N PRO A 122 -12.61 8.55 6.56
CA PRO A 122 -11.50 9.32 5.98
C PRO A 122 -10.24 9.36 6.84
N SER A 123 -10.39 9.40 8.17
CA SER A 123 -9.27 9.42 9.11
C SER A 123 -8.53 8.08 9.21
N GLU A 124 -9.27 6.97 9.25
CA GLU A 124 -8.68 5.62 9.25
C GLU A 124 -7.91 5.37 7.95
N PHE A 125 -8.52 5.73 6.83
CA PHE A 125 -7.89 5.62 5.52
C PHE A 125 -6.62 6.47 5.42
N ALA A 126 -6.66 7.74 5.83
CA ALA A 126 -5.47 8.60 5.84
C ALA A 126 -4.34 8.02 6.70
N SER A 127 -4.66 7.45 7.86
CA SER A 127 -3.70 6.79 8.76
C SER A 127 -3.07 5.54 8.13
N ALA A 128 -3.87 4.76 7.40
CA ALA A 128 -3.39 3.58 6.68
C ALA A 128 -2.45 3.95 5.52
N CYS A 129 -2.77 5.01 4.77
CA CYS A 129 -2.00 5.51 3.63
C CYS A 129 -0.67 6.18 4.00
N ALA A 130 -0.60 6.84 5.16
CA ALA A 130 0.53 7.69 5.57
C ALA A 130 1.96 7.13 5.33
N PRO A 131 2.28 5.83 5.49
CA PRO A 131 3.63 5.31 5.25
C PRO A 131 3.98 5.06 3.79
N PHE A 132 2.97 4.94 2.93
CA PHE A 132 3.14 4.58 1.52
C PHE A 132 3.02 5.78 0.59
N CYS A 133 2.79 6.97 1.15
CA CYS A 133 2.64 8.21 0.39
C CYS A 133 3.88 8.59 -0.43
N GLU A 134 5.08 8.11 -0.10
CA GLU A 134 6.29 8.38 -0.90
C GLU A 134 6.42 7.49 -2.14
N LEU A 135 5.53 6.49 -2.29
CA LEU A 135 5.52 5.54 -3.40
C LEU A 135 4.49 5.92 -4.49
N ILE A 136 3.69 6.96 -4.25
CA ILE A 136 2.73 7.48 -5.21
C ILE A 136 3.43 8.62 -5.98
N PRO A 137 3.59 8.52 -7.31
CA PRO A 137 4.19 9.59 -8.11
C PRO A 137 3.36 10.88 -8.04
N GLU A 138 4.01 12.04 -8.22
CA GLU A 138 3.36 13.36 -8.17
C GLU A 138 2.39 13.64 -9.31
#